data_AF-A0A355FMT7-F1
#
_entry.id   AF-A0A355FMT7-F1
#
_cell.length_a   1.000
_cell.length_b   1.000
_cell.length_c   1.000
_cell.angle_alpha   90.00
_cell.angle_beta   90.00
_cell.angle_gamma   90.00
#
_symmetry.space_group_name_H-M   'P 1'
#
loop_
_entity.id
_entity.type
_entity.pdbx_description
1 polymer ?
#
loop_
_entity_poly.entity_id
_entity_poly.type
_entity_poly.pdbx_seq_one_letter_code
_entity_poly.pdbx_strand_id
1 'polypeptide(L)'
;NIRCLTAGDLDGDGLAEVVTDAGLSTRSGVFTLLDWDPVKAELVPRFQEKNLLSNMAFGMTITTDASEPLLYTADGWGRLNHFRLENNKFSPATDYLTFPNGLVAVATGDLNGDGQRELITVGHPNNLFIVGLI
;
A
#
# COMPACT_ATOMS: atom_id res chain seq x y z
N ASN A 1 -9.57 15.22 -1.41
CA ASN A 1 -8.20 15.30 -1.96
C ASN A 1 -7.61 13.92 -1.79
N ILE A 2 -7.72 13.08 -2.83
CA ILE A 2 -7.05 11.78 -2.89
C ILE A 2 -5.59 12.07 -3.22
N ARG A 3 -4.68 11.55 -2.40
CA ARG A 3 -3.24 11.80 -2.53
C ARG A 3 -2.52 10.64 -3.21
N CYS A 4 -2.98 9.43 -2.94
CA CYS A 4 -2.40 8.21 -3.46
C CYS A 4 -3.50 7.15 -3.63
N LEU A 5 -3.30 6.24 -4.59
CA LEU A 5 -4.14 5.07 -4.80
C LEU A 5 -3.32 3.91 -5.33
N THR A 6 -3.81 2.68 -5.12
CA THR A 6 -3.30 1.46 -5.74
C THR A 6 -4.47 0.52 -6.02
N ALA A 7 -4.27 -0.46 -6.89
CA ALA A 7 -5.24 -1.52 -7.14
C ALA A 7 -4.55 -2.89 -7.17
N GLY A 8 -5.28 -3.93 -6.79
CA GLY A 8 -4.80 -5.31 -6.73
C GLY A 8 -5.72 -6.18 -5.88
N ASP A 9 -5.58 -7.49 -6.02
CA ASP A 9 -6.32 -8.49 -5.25
C ASP A 9 -5.78 -8.52 -3.81
N LEU A 10 -6.37 -7.70 -2.95
CA LEU A 10 -5.92 -7.50 -1.58
C LEU A 10 -6.63 -8.43 -0.59
N ASP A 11 -7.81 -8.92 -0.93
CA ASP A 11 -8.54 -9.88 -0.11
C ASP A 11 -8.32 -11.35 -0.54
N GLY A 12 -7.69 -11.58 -1.69
CA GLY A 12 -7.34 -12.90 -2.21
C GLY A 12 -8.51 -13.61 -2.90
N ASP A 13 -9.58 -12.89 -3.27
CA ASP A 13 -10.74 -13.48 -3.96
C ASP A 13 -10.55 -13.62 -5.48
N GLY A 14 -9.44 -13.10 -6.02
CA GLY A 14 -9.09 -13.14 -7.44
C GLY A 14 -9.62 -11.95 -8.24
N LEU A 15 -10.34 -11.02 -7.62
CA LEU A 15 -10.71 -9.72 -8.18
C LEU A 15 -9.78 -8.64 -7.62
N ALA A 16 -9.72 -7.49 -8.27
CA ALA A 16 -8.90 -6.39 -7.79
C ALA A 16 -9.76 -5.39 -7.00
N GLU A 17 -9.29 -5.03 -5.82
CA GLU A 17 -9.79 -3.91 -5.05
C GLU A 17 -8.99 -2.65 -5.37
N VAL A 18 -9.54 -1.49 -5.01
CA VAL A 18 -8.83 -0.21 -5.05
C VAL A 18 -8.66 0.30 -3.64
N VAL A 19 -7.44 0.69 -3.27
CA VAL A 19 -7.15 1.40 -2.02
C VAL A 19 -6.82 2.85 -2.34
N THR A 20 -7.39 3.78 -1.58
CA THR A 20 -7.06 5.22 -1.67
C THR A 20 -6.66 5.77 -0.31
N ASP A 21 -5.71 6.71 -0.26
CA ASP A 21 -5.49 7.61 0.88
C ASP A 21 -5.97 9.02 0.51
N ALA A 22 -6.82 9.60 1.36
CA ALA A 22 -7.31 10.96 1.19
C ALA A 22 -7.14 11.81 2.45
N GLY A 23 -6.79 13.09 2.28
CA GLY A 23 -6.68 14.03 3.39
C GLY A 23 -6.17 15.41 3.00
N LEU A 24 -5.82 16.23 3.98
CA LEU A 24 -5.29 17.59 3.80
C LEU A 24 -3.82 17.71 4.21
N SER A 25 -2.99 18.29 3.35
CA SER A 25 -1.54 18.46 3.60
C SER A 25 -0.86 17.13 3.96
N THR A 26 0.12 17.14 4.86
CA THR A 26 0.84 15.95 5.38
C THR A 26 0.23 15.42 6.68
N ARG A 27 -1.09 15.57 6.87
CA ARG A 27 -1.78 14.96 8.03
C ARG A 27 -2.15 13.52 7.70
N SER A 28 -2.24 12.69 8.74
CA SER A 28 -2.94 11.40 8.69
C SER A 28 -4.22 11.51 7.84
N GLY A 29 -4.39 10.55 6.94
CA GLY A 29 -5.52 10.49 6.02
C GLY A 29 -6.59 9.49 6.42
N VAL A 30 -7.50 9.29 5.47
CA VAL A 30 -8.53 8.26 5.48
C VAL A 30 -8.21 7.29 4.37
N PHE A 31 -7.93 6.04 4.74
CA PHE A 31 -7.78 4.94 3.82
C PHE A 31 -9.17 4.41 3.47
N THR A 32 -9.46 4.23 2.20
CA THR A 32 -10.72 3.62 1.73
C THR A 32 -10.38 2.43 0.85
N LEU A 33 -10.92 1.26 1.19
CA LEU A 33 -10.96 0.10 0.30
C LEU A 33 -12.25 0.17 -0.52
N LEU A 34 -12.15 0.01 -1.84
CA LEU A 34 -13.27 0.02 -2.77
C LEU A 34 -13.30 -1.27 -3.58
N ASP A 35 -14.51 -1.77 -3.79
CA ASP A 35 -14.80 -2.94 -4.60
C ASP A 35 -15.36 -2.51 -5.96
N TRP A 36 -15.16 -3.33 -6.98
CA TRP A 36 -15.88 -3.18 -8.24
C TRP A 36 -17.29 -3.79 -8.12
N ASP A 37 -18.33 -2.98 -8.30
CA ASP A 37 -19.72 -3.45 -8.46
C ASP A 37 -19.96 -3.75 -9.96
N PRO A 38 -20.03 -5.03 -10.38
CA PRO A 38 -20.17 -5.38 -11.79
C PRO A 38 -21.56 -5.06 -12.35
N VAL A 39 -22.57 -4.90 -11.51
CA VAL A 39 -23.94 -4.60 -11.94
C VAL A 39 -24.06 -3.12 -12.31
N LYS A 40 -23.43 -2.25 -11.51
CA LYS A 40 -23.45 -0.79 -11.74
C LYS A 40 -22.26 -0.30 -12.56
N ALA A 41 -21.24 -1.13 -12.74
CA ALA A 41 -19.96 -0.77 -13.36
C ALA A 41 -19.28 0.43 -12.67
N GLU A 42 -19.22 0.41 -11.34
CA GLU A 42 -18.62 1.47 -10.53
C GLU A 42 -17.83 0.94 -9.35
N LEU A 43 -16.93 1.76 -8.80
CA LEU A 43 -16.26 1.48 -7.53
C LEU A 43 -17.16 1.86 -6.37
N VAL A 44 -17.38 0.93 -5.44
CA VAL A 44 -18.18 1.14 -4.23
C VAL A 44 -17.31 0.99 -2.98
N PRO A 45 -17.40 1.89 -1.98
CA PRO A 45 -16.61 1.76 -0.76
C PRO A 45 -16.99 0.49 0.03
N ARG A 46 -16.01 -0.37 0.33
CA ARG A 46 -16.18 -1.49 1.26
C ARG A 46 -16.12 -1.01 2.71
N PHE A 47 -15.03 -0.33 3.07
CA PHE A 47 -14.87 0.29 4.39
C PHE A 47 -13.86 1.45 4.34
N GLN A 48 -13.80 2.21 5.45
CA GLN A 48 -12.86 3.30 5.64
C GLN A 48 -12.13 3.18 6.97
N GLU A 49 -10.84 3.49 6.97
CA GLU A 49 -10.00 3.50 8.15
C GLU A 49 -9.26 4.83 8.29
N LYS A 50 -9.39 5.47 9.44
CA LYS A 50 -8.74 6.75 9.75
C LYS A 50 -7.52 6.49 10.62
N ASN A 51 -6.48 7.29 10.45
CA ASN A 51 -5.28 7.19 11.27
C ASN A 51 -4.57 5.84 11.18
N LEU A 52 -4.68 5.17 10.03
CA LEU A 52 -3.88 3.99 9.72
C LEU A 52 -2.38 4.32 9.78
N LEU A 53 -2.02 5.48 9.21
CA LEU A 53 -0.70 6.06 9.29
C LEU A 53 -0.72 7.34 10.15
N SER A 54 0.41 7.63 10.79
CA SER A 54 0.60 8.90 11.53
C SER A 54 0.84 10.10 10.60
N ASN A 55 1.08 9.87 9.30
CA ASN A 55 1.29 10.87 8.25
C ASN A 55 0.62 10.38 6.95
N MET A 56 0.64 11.16 5.87
CA MET A 56 0.16 10.74 4.55
C MET A 56 1.03 9.65 3.93
N ALA A 57 0.40 8.79 3.12
CA ALA A 57 1.12 7.92 2.19
C ALA A 57 1.50 8.72 0.94
N PHE A 58 2.75 8.58 0.50
CA PHE A 58 3.21 9.12 -0.79
C PHE A 58 3.14 8.06 -1.89
N GLY A 59 3.44 6.80 -1.56
CA GLY A 59 3.31 5.67 -2.47
C GLY A 59 2.57 4.51 -1.82
N MET A 60 1.87 3.73 -2.64
CA MET A 60 1.23 2.48 -2.21
C MET A 60 1.36 1.43 -3.32
N THR A 61 1.43 0.16 -2.94
CA THR A 61 1.35 -0.97 -3.86
C THR A 61 0.73 -2.17 -3.16
N ILE A 62 0.16 -3.10 -3.92
CA ILE A 62 -0.30 -4.40 -3.42
C ILE A 62 0.62 -5.48 -3.98
N THR A 63 0.96 -6.47 -3.14
CA THR A 63 1.64 -7.71 -3.55
C THR A 63 0.67 -8.87 -3.33
N THR A 64 0.70 -9.88 -4.20
CA THR A 64 -0.26 -11.02 -4.19
C THR A 64 0.41 -12.39 -4.31
N ASP A 65 1.73 -12.38 -4.42
CA ASP A 65 2.63 -13.49 -4.68
C ASP A 65 3.39 -13.94 -3.42
N ALA A 66 3.31 -13.13 -2.35
CA ALA A 66 3.59 -13.59 -1.00
C ALA A 66 2.56 -14.67 -0.59
N SER A 67 2.77 -15.32 0.56
CA SER A 67 1.82 -16.31 1.10
C SER A 67 0.40 -15.77 1.30
N GLU A 68 0.25 -14.45 1.35
CA GLU A 68 -1.00 -13.71 1.47
C GLU A 68 -0.84 -12.33 0.81
N PRO A 69 -1.93 -11.70 0.33
CA PRO A 69 -1.85 -10.35 -0.19
C PRO A 69 -1.51 -9.31 0.88
N LEU A 70 -0.65 -8.35 0.53
CA LEU A 70 -0.26 -7.25 1.43
C LEU A 70 -0.35 -5.89 0.73
N LEU A 71 -0.86 -4.90 1.45
CA LEU A 71 -0.79 -3.49 1.09
C LEU A 71 0.50 -2.90 1.67
N TYR A 72 1.39 -2.41 0.82
CA TYR A 72 2.56 -1.63 1.22
C TYR A 72 2.29 -0.14 1.09
N THR A 73 2.77 0.64 2.05
CA THR A 73 2.71 2.11 2.02
C THR A 73 4.06 2.73 2.32
N ALA A 74 4.46 3.69 1.50
CA ALA A 74 5.66 4.50 1.65
C ALA A 74 5.27 5.89 2.19
N ASP A 75 5.86 6.29 3.33
CA ASP A 75 5.54 7.58 3.96
C ASP A 75 6.73 8.56 4.01
N GLY A 76 6.39 9.82 4.28
CA GLY A 76 7.36 10.91 4.31
C GLY A 76 8.34 10.87 5.48
N TRP A 77 8.23 9.89 6.38
CA TRP A 77 9.13 9.68 7.51
C TRP A 77 10.16 8.59 7.24
N GLY A 78 10.15 8.04 6.02
CA GLY A 78 11.09 7.00 5.63
C GLY A 78 10.60 5.61 6.01
N ARG A 79 9.30 5.44 6.28
CA ARG A 79 8.74 4.15 6.66
C ARG A 79 8.07 3.48 5.48
N LEU A 80 8.45 2.23 5.25
CA LEU A 80 7.75 1.28 4.39
C LEU A 80 6.91 0.38 5.30
N ASN A 81 5.62 0.68 5.40
CA ASN A 81 4.67 -0.07 6.21
C ASN A 81 4.01 -1.16 5.34
N HIS A 82 3.49 -2.20 5.99
CA HIS A 82 2.69 -3.22 5.32
C HIS A 82 1.52 -3.69 6.17
N PHE A 83 0.41 -3.96 5.49
CA PHE A 83 -0.86 -4.30 6.12
C PHE A 83 -1.49 -5.50 5.44
N ARG A 84 -2.00 -6.42 6.27
CA ARG A 84 -2.97 -7.44 5.88
C ARG A 84 -4.36 -6.84 5.91
N LEU A 85 -5.25 -7.41 5.09
CA LEU A 85 -6.68 -7.16 5.21
C LEU A 85 -7.31 -8.27 6.06
N GLU A 86 -7.84 -7.90 7.24
CA GLU A 86 -8.48 -8.84 8.15
C GLU A 86 -9.81 -8.27 8.63
N ASN A 87 -10.92 -8.98 8.39
CA ASN A 87 -12.26 -8.60 8.86
C ASN A 87 -12.64 -7.14 8.55
N ASN A 88 -12.41 -6.68 7.31
CA ASN A 88 -12.63 -5.30 6.88
C ASN A 88 -11.84 -4.26 7.68
N LYS A 89 -10.57 -4.57 7.96
CA LYS A 89 -9.62 -3.66 8.61
C LYS A 89 -8.21 -3.90 8.08
N PHE A 90 -7.41 -2.83 8.00
CA PHE A 90 -5.98 -2.96 7.75
C PHE A 90 -5.24 -3.29 9.06
N SER A 91 -4.72 -4.51 9.16
CA SER A 91 -3.92 -5.00 10.28
C SER A 91 -2.44 -4.92 9.93
N PRO A 92 -1.57 -4.29 10.75
CA PRO A 92 -0.12 -4.30 10.51
C PRO A 92 0.40 -5.74 10.43
N ALA A 93 1.11 -6.09 9.36
CA ALA A 93 1.57 -7.48 9.21
C ALA A 93 2.79 -7.79 10.09
N THR A 94 3.74 -6.83 10.21
CA THR A 94 4.89 -6.79 11.13
C THR A 94 5.30 -5.33 11.38
N ASP A 95 6.44 -5.09 12.02
CA ASP A 95 7.09 -3.77 12.05
C ASP A 95 7.41 -3.27 10.63
N TYR A 96 7.40 -1.94 10.46
CA TYR A 96 7.77 -1.27 9.21
C TYR A 96 9.29 -1.23 9.01
N LEU A 97 9.74 -1.20 7.75
CA LEU A 97 11.13 -0.92 7.44
C LEU A 97 11.40 0.58 7.49
N THR A 98 12.56 0.97 8.02
CA THR A 98 12.95 2.38 8.16
C THR A 98 14.13 2.71 7.25
N PHE A 99 14.02 3.84 6.56
CA PHE A 99 15.03 4.39 5.68
C PHE A 99 15.45 5.79 6.15
N PRO A 100 16.68 6.25 5.83
CA PRO A 100 17.18 7.55 6.29
C PRO A 100 16.38 8.77 5.79
N ASN A 101 15.63 8.62 4.70
CA ASN A 101 14.94 9.69 3.99
C ASN A 101 13.46 9.36 3.81
N GLY A 102 12.62 10.39 3.77
CA GLY A 102 11.19 10.26 3.43
C GLY A 102 11.00 9.55 2.09
N LEU A 103 10.18 8.50 2.10
CA LEU A 103 9.87 7.74 0.90
C LEU A 103 8.78 8.46 0.10
N VAL A 104 8.91 8.44 -1.23
CA VAL A 104 7.99 9.14 -2.14
C VAL A 104 7.28 8.22 -3.12
N ALA A 105 7.75 6.99 -3.31
CA ALA A 105 7.07 5.97 -4.10
C ALA A 105 7.50 4.56 -3.66
N VAL A 106 6.65 3.59 -3.96
CA VAL A 106 6.97 2.17 -3.85
C VAL A 106 6.40 1.46 -5.08
N ALA A 107 7.14 0.48 -5.59
CA ALA A 107 6.73 -0.43 -6.65
C ALA A 107 7.16 -1.85 -6.29
N THR A 108 6.63 -2.83 -7.01
CA THR A 108 6.91 -4.25 -6.77
C THR A 108 7.10 -5.01 -8.07
N GLY A 109 7.94 -6.05 -8.06
CA GLY A 109 8.18 -6.94 -9.19
C GLY A 109 9.16 -8.04 -8.83
N ASP A 110 9.10 -9.18 -9.51
CA ASP A 110 10.10 -10.25 -9.40
C ASP A 110 11.33 -9.83 -10.22
N LEU A 111 12.31 -9.22 -9.54
CA LEU A 111 13.51 -8.65 -10.14
C LEU A 111 14.63 -9.68 -10.24
N ASN A 112 14.61 -10.69 -9.37
CA ASN A 112 15.65 -11.70 -9.27
C ASN A 112 15.30 -13.01 -10.02
N GLY A 113 14.04 -13.19 -10.42
CA GLY A 113 13.53 -14.34 -11.16
C GLY A 113 13.22 -15.57 -10.30
N ASP A 114 13.07 -15.42 -8.98
CA ASP A 114 12.80 -16.52 -8.05
C ASP A 114 11.30 -16.81 -7.83
N GLY A 115 10.43 -16.01 -8.46
CA GLY A 115 8.98 -16.12 -8.35
C GLY A 115 8.38 -15.37 -7.16
N GLN A 116 9.19 -14.70 -6.34
CA GLN A 116 8.76 -13.76 -5.31
C GLN A 116 9.08 -12.33 -5.77
N ARG A 117 8.22 -11.38 -5.41
CA ARG A 117 8.41 -9.98 -5.76
C ARG A 117 9.32 -9.31 -4.75
N GLU A 118 10.25 -8.53 -5.28
CA GLU A 118 10.94 -7.49 -4.54
C GLU A 118 10.08 -6.22 -4.45
N LEU A 119 10.40 -5.39 -3.46
CA LEU A 119 9.93 -4.02 -3.36
C LEU A 119 11.04 -3.04 -3.75
N ILE A 120 10.65 -2.02 -4.49
CA ILE A 120 11.52 -0.93 -4.89
C ILE A 120 10.93 0.35 -4.32
N THR A 121 11.71 1.12 -3.58
CA THR A 121 11.28 2.42 -3.06
C THR A 121 12.31 3.50 -3.31
N VAL A 122 11.84 4.73 -3.44
CA VAL A 122 12.69 5.91 -3.61
C VAL A 122 12.51 6.89 -2.47
N GLY A 123 13.62 7.39 -1.95
CA GLY A 123 13.67 8.43 -0.92
C GLY A 123 14.07 9.78 -1.49
N HIS A 124 13.43 10.85 -1.03
CA HIS A 124 13.80 12.22 -1.38
C HIS A 124 15.01 12.71 -0.53
N PRO A 125 16.04 13.40 -1.10
CA PRO A 125 16.06 13.93 -2.46
C PRO A 125 16.43 12.95 -3.57
N ASN A 126 17.30 11.96 -3.39
CA ASN A 126 17.71 11.04 -4.46
C ASN A 126 18.32 9.70 -3.97
N ASN A 127 17.54 8.82 -3.33
CA ASN A 127 17.99 7.45 -3.00
C ASN A 127 17.05 6.41 -3.59
N LEU A 128 17.60 5.38 -4.25
CA LEU A 128 16.87 4.17 -4.65
C LEU A 128 17.21 3.04 -3.67
N PHE A 129 16.19 2.38 -3.14
CA PHE A 129 16.32 1.21 -2.28
C PHE A 129 15.58 0.03 -2.90
N ILE A 130 16.20 -1.15 -2.87
CA ILE A 130 15.58 -2.42 -3.27
C ILE A 130 15.55 -3.31 -2.03
N VAL A 131 14.39 -3.91 -1.77
CA VAL A 131 14.11 -4.74 -0.60
C VAL A 131 13.61 -6.09 -1.09
N GLY A 132 14.28 -7.17 -0.69
CA GLY A 132 13.77 -8.53 -0.88
C GLY A 132 12.72 -8.87 0.16
N LEU A 133 11.62 -9.50 -0.27
CA LEU A 133 10.68 -10.17 0.61
C LEU A 133 11.27 -11.55 0.95
N ILE A 134 11.34 -11.90 2.24
CA ILE A 134 11.87 -13.19 2.74
C ILE A 134 10.70 -14.04 3.22
#